data_AF-A0A454D579-F1
#
_entry.id   AF-A0A454D579-F1
#
_cell.length_a   1.000
_cell.length_b   1.000
_cell.length_c   1.000
_cell.angle_alpha   90.00
_cell.angle_beta   90.00
_cell.angle_gamma   90.00
#
_symmetry.space_group_name_H-M   'P 1'
#
loop_
_entity.id
_entity.type
_entity.pdbx_description
1 polymer ?
#
loop_
_entity_poly.entity_id
_entity_poly.type
_entity_poly.pdbx_seq_one_letter_code
_entity_poly.pdbx_strand_id
1 'polypeptide(L)'
;MRSRYSAHVLGLVDYVVKTYHPSCNAEEQREGIAQSIDSDWCKLEVVKTEAGSNKNEGFVEFNAYFNEDGKRYCMTERSRFVKEDELWYYIDGTFPEEPEDELEQDPRLSQPVSSLKVGRNDPCICGSGKKFKKCCG
;
A
#
# COMPACT_ATOMS: atom_id res chain seq x y z
N MET A 1 -8.34 4.78 -13.82
CA MET A 1 -7.54 4.01 -12.84
C MET A 1 -7.81 2.50 -12.89
N ARG A 2 -8.97 1.98 -12.43
CA ARG A 2 -9.23 0.52 -12.34
C ARG A 2 -8.97 -0.27 -13.64
N SER A 3 -9.37 0.29 -14.78
CA SER A 3 -9.11 -0.31 -16.10
C SER A 3 -7.61 -0.46 -16.41
N ARG A 4 -6.78 0.51 -15.97
CA ARG A 4 -5.33 0.44 -16.14
C ARG A 4 -4.76 -0.67 -15.27
N TYR A 5 -5.18 -0.78 -14.01
CA TYR A 5 -4.79 -1.90 -13.15
C TYR A 5 -5.15 -3.26 -13.77
N SER A 6 -6.36 -3.43 -14.30
CA SER A 6 -6.74 -4.66 -15.01
C SER A 6 -5.85 -4.90 -16.24
N ALA A 7 -5.45 -3.86 -16.96
CA ALA A 7 -4.51 -3.99 -18.07
C ALA A 7 -3.11 -4.43 -17.61
N HIS A 8 -2.64 -3.99 -16.43
CA HIS A 8 -1.41 -4.53 -15.83
C HIS A 8 -1.55 -6.02 -15.52
N VAL A 9 -2.64 -6.44 -14.86
CA VAL A 9 -2.90 -7.85 -14.54
C VAL A 9 -3.00 -8.72 -15.81
N LEU A 10 -3.57 -8.18 -16.89
CA LEU A 10 -3.80 -8.91 -18.14
C LEU A 10 -2.65 -8.82 -19.15
N GLY A 11 -1.54 -8.14 -18.83
CA GLY A 11 -0.44 -7.99 -19.78
C GLY A 11 -0.71 -7.05 -20.96
N LEU A 12 -1.72 -6.17 -20.87
CA LEU A 12 -2.17 -5.31 -21.98
C LEU A 12 -1.37 -4.01 -22.05
N VAL A 13 -0.09 -4.12 -22.40
CA VAL A 13 0.86 -2.98 -22.50
C VAL A 13 0.30 -1.86 -23.39
N ASP A 14 -0.27 -2.20 -24.54
CA ASP A 14 -0.85 -1.21 -25.47
C ASP A 14 -1.95 -0.36 -24.83
N TYR A 15 -2.77 -0.95 -23.97
CA TYR A 15 -3.83 -0.22 -23.28
C TYR A 15 -3.23 0.74 -22.26
N VAL A 16 -2.21 0.30 -21.52
CA VAL A 16 -1.52 1.12 -20.53
C VAL A 16 -0.88 2.32 -21.21
N VAL A 17 -0.13 2.11 -22.30
CA VAL A 17 0.52 3.17 -23.08
C VAL A 17 -0.49 4.15 -23.68
N LYS A 18 -1.55 3.66 -24.34
CA LYS A 18 -2.59 4.52 -24.95
C LYS A 18 -3.36 5.39 -23.95
N THR A 19 -3.38 4.99 -22.68
CA THR A 19 -4.09 5.72 -21.63
C THR A 19 -3.16 6.61 -20.80
N TYR A 20 -1.88 6.74 -21.18
CA TYR A 20 -1.05 7.86 -20.77
C TYR A 20 -1.40 9.11 -21.57
N HIS A 21 -1.20 10.27 -20.96
CA HIS A 21 -1.35 11.52 -21.66
C HIS A 21 -0.29 11.67 -22.76
N PRO A 22 -0.61 12.23 -23.94
CA PRO A 22 0.35 12.40 -25.04
C PRO A 22 1.63 13.12 -24.64
N SER A 23 1.57 14.07 -23.69
CA SER A 23 2.76 14.79 -23.20
C SER A 23 3.74 13.92 -22.41
N CYS A 24 3.34 12.73 -21.96
CA CYS A 24 4.20 11.83 -21.19
C CYS A 24 5.10 10.96 -22.09
N ASN A 25 4.90 10.98 -23.42
CA ASN A 25 5.66 10.19 -24.39
C ASN A 25 5.81 8.70 -23.99
N ALA A 26 4.73 8.10 -23.48
CA ALA A 26 4.77 6.76 -22.87
C ALA A 26 5.24 5.64 -23.82
N GLU A 27 5.16 5.85 -25.14
CA GLU A 27 5.69 4.92 -26.13
C GLU A 27 7.22 4.77 -26.01
N GLU A 28 7.94 5.84 -25.65
CA GLU A 28 9.40 5.79 -25.43
C GLU A 28 9.76 4.97 -24.18
N GLN A 29 8.83 4.83 -23.24
CA GLN A 29 9.00 4.10 -21.99
C GLN A 29 8.35 2.71 -22.02
N ARG A 30 7.89 2.25 -23.20
CA ARG A 30 7.14 1.01 -23.36
C ARG A 30 7.83 -0.21 -22.76
N GLU A 31 9.15 -0.30 -22.88
CA GLU A 31 9.93 -1.41 -22.30
C GLU A 31 9.87 -1.41 -20.77
N GLY A 32 10.04 -0.24 -20.14
CA GLY A 32 9.91 -0.12 -18.68
C GLY A 32 8.49 -0.40 -18.19
N ILE A 33 7.48 0.06 -18.93
CA ILE A 33 6.07 -0.24 -18.66
C ILE A 33 5.82 -1.75 -18.76
N ALA A 34 6.35 -2.43 -19.78
CA ALA A 34 6.24 -3.87 -19.94
C ALA A 34 6.91 -4.64 -18.79
N GLN A 35 8.04 -4.16 -18.26
CA GLN A 35 8.68 -4.77 -17.09
C GLN A 35 7.81 -4.65 -15.82
N SER A 36 7.19 -3.49 -15.59
CA SER A 36 6.27 -3.29 -14.44
C SER A 36 4.98 -4.13 -14.50
N ILE A 37 4.69 -4.71 -15.66
CA ILE A 37 3.52 -5.56 -15.88
C ILE A 37 3.79 -7.02 -15.46
N ASP A 38 5.06 -7.41 -15.32
CA ASP A 38 5.46 -8.79 -14.97
C ASP A 38 5.23 -9.13 -13.48
N SER A 39 4.79 -8.17 -12.66
CA SER A 39 4.50 -8.39 -11.24
C SER A 39 3.21 -9.21 -11.05
N ASP A 40 3.20 -10.10 -10.05
CA ASP A 40 2.04 -10.93 -9.68
C ASP A 40 1.00 -10.12 -8.88
N TRP A 41 0.27 -9.25 -9.57
CA TRP A 41 -0.79 -8.41 -9.01
C TRP A 41 -2.00 -9.25 -8.56
N CYS A 42 -2.41 -9.09 -7.30
CA CYS A 42 -3.46 -9.93 -6.71
C CYS A 42 -4.67 -9.17 -6.18
N LYS A 43 -4.53 -7.89 -5.81
CA LYS A 43 -5.66 -7.07 -5.33
C LYS A 43 -5.46 -5.59 -5.64
N LEU A 44 -6.55 -4.90 -5.93
CA LEU A 44 -6.64 -3.44 -5.98
C LEU A 44 -7.70 -2.94 -4.99
N GLU A 45 -7.37 -1.88 -4.26
CA GLU A 45 -8.27 -1.19 -3.35
C GLU A 45 -8.21 0.31 -3.61
N VAL A 46 -9.33 0.90 -4.06
CA VAL A 46 -9.40 2.36 -4.25
C VAL A 46 -9.78 3.00 -2.93
N VAL A 47 -8.87 3.80 -2.37
CA VAL A 47 -9.00 4.47 -1.07
C VAL A 47 -9.82 5.74 -1.23
N LYS A 48 -9.45 6.59 -2.19
CA LYS A 48 -10.06 7.92 -2.36
C LYS A 48 -10.06 8.36 -3.81
N THR A 49 -11.05 9.17 -4.16
CA THR A 49 -11.10 9.91 -5.43
C THR A 49 -11.36 11.37 -5.15
N GLU A 50 -10.60 12.27 -5.78
CA GLU A 50 -10.72 13.71 -5.59
C GLU A 50 -10.75 14.43 -6.93
N ALA A 51 -11.52 15.51 -7.01
CA ALA A 51 -11.39 16.46 -8.12
C ALA A 51 -10.10 17.26 -7.96
N GLY A 52 -9.47 17.62 -9.07
CA GLY A 52 -8.31 18.50 -9.06
C GLY A 52 -8.68 19.98 -9.08
N SER A 53 -7.75 20.79 -9.54
CA SER A 53 -7.87 22.25 -9.57
C SER A 53 -8.96 22.73 -10.54
N ASN A 54 -9.36 21.87 -11.49
CA ASN A 54 -10.39 22.15 -12.47
C ASN A 54 -11.18 20.87 -12.80
N LYS A 55 -12.28 21.02 -13.56
CA LYS A 55 -13.19 19.93 -13.95
C LYS A 55 -12.57 18.83 -14.81
N ASN A 56 -11.40 19.08 -15.39
CA ASN A 56 -10.66 18.18 -16.25
C ASN A 56 -9.44 17.59 -15.54
N GLU A 57 -9.29 17.79 -14.23
CA GLU A 57 -8.22 17.18 -13.44
C GLU A 57 -8.86 16.33 -12.32
N GLY A 58 -8.30 15.17 -12.05
CA GLY A 58 -8.76 14.27 -11.01
C GLY A 58 -7.63 13.45 -10.42
N PHE A 59 -7.82 13.02 -9.19
CA PHE A 59 -6.86 12.22 -8.44
C PHE A 59 -7.51 10.95 -7.94
N VAL A 60 -6.75 9.86 -7.94
CA VAL A 60 -7.20 8.57 -7.39
C VAL A 60 -6.08 8.03 -6.52
N GLU A 61 -6.40 7.81 -5.25
CA GLU A 61 -5.53 7.14 -4.28
C GLU A 61 -5.98 5.69 -4.12
N PHE A 62 -5.02 4.77 -4.17
CA PHE A 62 -5.29 3.34 -4.15
C PHE A 62 -4.12 2.55 -3.58
N ASN A 63 -4.45 1.36 -3.09
CA ASN A 63 -3.51 0.34 -2.67
C ASN A 63 -3.53 -0.79 -3.71
N ALA A 64 -2.37 -1.09 -4.30
CA ALA A 64 -2.19 -2.24 -5.17
C ALA A 64 -1.33 -3.29 -4.46
N TYR A 65 -1.85 -4.50 -4.39
CA TYR A 65 -1.18 -5.63 -3.76
C TYR A 65 -0.63 -6.57 -4.82
N PHE A 66 0.60 -7.03 -4.60
CA PHE A 66 1.29 -7.98 -5.45
C PHE A 66 2.05 -9.00 -4.60
N ASN A 67 2.36 -10.15 -5.18
CA ASN A 67 3.16 -11.17 -4.53
C ASN A 67 4.59 -11.18 -5.10
N GLU A 68 5.58 -11.29 -4.23
CA GLU A 68 7.00 -11.42 -4.60
C GLU A 68 7.67 -12.35 -3.55
N ASP A 69 8.45 -13.34 -4.01
CA ASP A 69 9.13 -14.32 -3.15
C ASP A 69 8.22 -14.99 -2.09
N GLY A 70 6.96 -15.26 -2.44
CA GLY A 70 5.97 -15.89 -1.55
C GLY A 70 5.46 -14.97 -0.43
N LYS A 71 5.83 -13.68 -0.44
CA LYS A 71 5.29 -12.64 0.43
C LYS A 71 4.36 -11.74 -0.37
N ARG A 72 3.35 -11.20 0.31
CA ARG A 72 2.43 -10.21 -0.27
C ARG A 72 2.87 -8.82 0.16
N TYR A 73 3.08 -7.96 -0.83
CA TYR A 73 3.42 -6.56 -0.66
C TYR A 73 2.23 -5.68 -1.00
N CYS A 74 2.26 -4.45 -0.49
CA CYS A 74 1.29 -3.41 -0.75
C CYS A 74 2.05 -2.18 -1.20
N MET A 75 1.63 -1.58 -2.31
CA MET A 75 2.05 -0.25 -2.70
C MET A 75 0.86 0.70 -2.64
N THR A 76 1.11 1.87 -2.09
CA THR A 76 0.13 2.96 -2.00
C THR A 76 0.53 4.03 -3.00
N GLU A 77 -0.41 4.42 -3.87
CA GLU A 77 -0.17 5.44 -4.89
C GLU A 77 -1.36 6.39 -4.99
N ARG A 78 -1.05 7.68 -5.16
CA ARG A 78 -1.99 8.71 -5.60
C ARG A 78 -1.67 9.12 -7.03
N SER A 79 -2.45 8.61 -7.98
CA SER A 79 -2.33 8.95 -9.40
C SER A 79 -3.11 10.22 -9.75
N ARG A 80 -2.56 11.04 -10.66
CA ARG A 80 -3.22 12.17 -11.30
C ARG A 80 -3.69 11.82 -12.70
N PHE A 81 -4.89 12.26 -13.03
CA PHE A 81 -5.51 12.11 -14.34
C PHE A 81 -5.96 13.46 -14.89
N VAL A 82 -5.85 13.62 -16.20
CA VAL A 82 -6.39 14.77 -16.94
C VAL A 82 -7.40 14.29 -17.98
N LYS A 83 -8.48 15.05 -18.15
CA LYS A 83 -9.55 14.79 -19.11
C LYS A 83 -9.39 15.68 -20.34
N GLU A 84 -9.18 15.07 -21.50
CA GLU A 84 -9.12 15.74 -22.81
C GLU A 84 -10.01 14.98 -23.80
N ASP A 85 -10.77 15.71 -24.62
CA ASP A 85 -11.70 15.11 -25.61
C ASP A 85 -12.62 14.02 -25.03
N GLU A 86 -13.13 14.27 -23.82
CA GLU A 86 -13.96 13.34 -23.04
C GLU A 86 -13.28 12.04 -22.56
N LEU A 87 -11.97 11.90 -22.77
CA LEU A 87 -11.15 10.76 -22.34
C LEU A 87 -10.24 11.14 -21.16
N TRP A 88 -10.08 10.20 -20.22
CA TRP A 88 -9.18 10.37 -19.08
C TRP A 88 -7.82 9.73 -19.34
N TYR A 89 -6.77 10.53 -19.17
CA TYR A 89 -5.39 10.14 -19.35
C TYR A 89 -4.63 10.19 -18.03
N TYR A 90 -3.78 9.19 -17.79
CA TYR A 90 -2.84 9.19 -16.68
C TYR A 90 -1.66 10.12 -16.99
N ILE A 91 -1.28 10.96 -16.01
CA ILE A 91 -0.14 11.88 -16.14
C ILE A 91 1.04 11.36 -15.32
N ASP A 92 0.86 11.32 -14.00
CA ASP A 92 1.87 10.94 -13.01
C ASP A 92 1.21 10.39 -11.75
N GLY A 93 2.05 9.87 -10.85
CA GLY A 93 1.65 9.30 -9.57
C GLY A 93 2.66 9.65 -8.50
N THR A 94 2.18 9.85 -7.28
CA THR A 94 3.01 10.05 -6.09
C THR A 94 2.80 8.89 -5.14
N PHE A 95 3.88 8.42 -4.51
CA PHE A 95 3.85 7.33 -3.53
C PHE A 95 3.95 7.95 -2.14
N PRO A 96 2.83 8.20 -1.45
CA PRO A 96 2.91 8.65 -0.06
C PRO A 96 3.64 7.59 0.75
N GLU A 97 4.60 8.02 1.57
CA GLU A 97 5.22 7.13 2.54
C GLU A 97 4.11 6.67 3.51
N GLU A 98 4.00 5.36 3.70
CA GLU A 98 3.17 4.82 4.78
C GLU A 98 3.67 5.46 6.08
N PRO A 99 2.79 5.99 6.95
CA PRO A 99 3.24 6.42 8.26
C PRO A 99 3.90 5.22 8.93
N GLU A 100 5.18 5.34 9.27
CA GLU A 100 5.99 4.32 9.95
C GLU A 100 5.40 3.87 11.32
N ASP A 101 4.28 4.47 11.72
CA ASP A 101 3.64 4.39 13.03
C ASP A 101 2.54 3.32 13.18
N GLU A 102 2.19 2.52 12.17
CA GLU A 102 1.17 1.45 12.35
C GLU A 102 1.71 0.04 12.63
N LEU A 103 3.04 -0.12 12.69
CA LEU A 103 3.59 -1.18 13.54
C LEU A 103 3.68 -0.63 14.96
N GLU A 104 2.55 -0.51 15.64
CA GLU A 104 2.52 -0.52 17.10
C GLU A 104 3.12 -1.86 17.55
N GLN A 105 4.45 -1.96 17.57
CA GLN A 105 5.14 -2.94 18.38
C GLN A 105 4.75 -2.58 19.81
N ASP A 106 3.85 -3.38 20.39
CA ASP A 106 3.49 -3.32 21.79
C ASP A 106 4.77 -2.99 22.58
N PRO A 107 4.84 -1.84 23.30
CA PRO A 107 6.05 -1.41 23.99
C PRO A 107 6.61 -2.44 24.99
N ARG A 108 5.83 -3.49 25.29
CA ARG A 108 6.24 -4.64 26.09
C ARG A 108 7.13 -5.64 25.33
N LEU A 109 7.11 -5.68 24.00
CA LEU A 109 7.95 -6.58 23.19
C LEU A 109 9.40 -6.11 23.11
N SER A 110 9.66 -4.83 23.32
CA SER A 110 11.00 -4.22 23.30
C SER A 110 11.65 -4.12 24.68
N GLN A 111 10.98 -4.54 25.75
CA GLN A 111 11.52 -4.48 27.10
C GLN A 111 12.23 -5.78 27.51
N PRO A 112 13.46 -5.71 28.06
CA PRO A 112 14.13 -6.90 28.60
C PRO A 112 13.34 -7.43 29.80
N VAL A 113 13.24 -8.75 29.94
CA VAL A 113 12.47 -9.42 31.02
C VAL A 113 12.85 -8.92 32.42
N SER A 114 14.06 -8.39 32.59
CA SER A 114 14.57 -7.80 33.82
C SER A 114 13.89 -6.49 34.25
N SER A 115 13.18 -5.78 33.37
CA SER A 115 12.45 -4.55 33.71
C SER A 115 11.01 -4.78 34.16
N LEU A 116 10.49 -6.01 34.03
CA LEU A 116 9.18 -6.40 34.55
C LEU A 116 9.25 -6.54 36.08
N LYS A 117 9.17 -5.41 36.80
CA LYS A 117 8.97 -5.40 38.26
C LYS A 117 7.55 -5.92 38.58
N VAL A 118 7.37 -7.24 38.57
CA VAL A 118 6.12 -7.87 39.01
C VAL A 118 5.96 -7.66 40.52
N GLY A 119 4.90 -6.96 40.91
CA GLY A 119 4.57 -6.73 42.30
C GLY A 119 4.06 -8.00 42.98
N ARG A 120 4.33 -8.15 44.28
CA ARG A 120 3.97 -9.33 45.11
C ARG A 120 2.47 -9.70 45.00
N ASN A 121 1.59 -8.73 44.73
CA ASN A 121 0.14 -8.95 44.60
C ASN A 121 -0.37 -9.00 43.13
N ASP A 122 0.49 -8.79 42.13
CA ASP A 122 0.11 -8.78 40.70
C ASP A 122 -0.19 -10.19 40.17
N PRO A 123 -0.91 -10.34 39.05
CA PRO A 123 -1.11 -11.62 38.39
C PRO A 123 0.22 -12.31 38.05
N CYS A 124 0.30 -13.61 38.32
CA CYS A 124 1.52 -14.36 38.14
C CYS A 124 1.88 -14.55 36.66
N ILE A 125 3.15 -14.34 36.34
CA ILE A 125 3.72 -14.45 34.98
C ILE A 125 3.64 -15.85 34.37
N CYS A 126 3.36 -16.90 35.15
CA CYS A 126 3.13 -18.25 34.62
C CYS A 126 1.73 -18.43 34.01
N GLY A 127 0.88 -17.40 34.03
CA GLY A 127 -0.47 -17.47 33.46
C GLY A 127 -1.50 -18.22 34.32
N SER A 128 -1.16 -18.57 35.56
CA SER A 128 -2.05 -19.32 36.46
C SER A 128 -3.28 -18.54 36.97
N GLY A 129 -3.34 -17.22 36.70
CA GLY A 129 -4.38 -16.31 37.21
C GLY A 129 -4.28 -16.01 38.71
N LYS A 130 -3.34 -16.60 39.44
CA LYS A 130 -3.11 -16.36 40.87
C LYS A 130 -2.19 -15.16 41.09
N LYS A 131 -2.28 -14.51 42.27
CA LYS A 131 -1.32 -13.47 42.70
C LYS A 131 0.10 -14.06 42.76
N PHE A 132 1.11 -13.28 42.38
CA PHE A 132 2.51 -13.72 42.30
C PHE A 132 2.98 -14.38 43.59
N LYS A 133 2.70 -13.78 44.76
CA LYS A 133 3.03 -14.31 46.11
C LYS A 133 2.41 -15.66 46.50
N LYS A 134 1.44 -16.13 45.72
CA LYS A 134 0.72 -17.39 45.95
C LYS A 134 1.00 -18.40 44.84
N CYS A 135 2.03 -18.16 44.03
CA CYS A 135 2.36 -18.97 42.87
C CYS A 135 3.88 -19.11 42.71
N CYS A 136 4.51 -18.26 41.90
CA CYS A 136 5.94 -18.35 41.57
C CYS A 136 6.85 -17.47 42.45
N GLY A 137 6.30 -16.80 43.47
CA GLY A 137 7.02 -16.01 44.48
C GLY A 137 6.31 -15.96 45.81
#